data_AF-A0A2D8F8L0-F1
#
_entry.id   AF-A0A2D8F8L0-F1
#
_cell.length_a   1.000
_cell.length_b   1.000
_cell.length_c   1.000
_cell.angle_alpha   90.00
_cell.angle_beta   90.00
_cell.angle_gamma   90.00
#
_symmetry.space_group_name_H-M   'P 1'
#
loop_
_entity.id
_entity.type
_entity.pdbx_description
1 polymer ?
#
loop_
_entity_poly.entity_id
_entity_poly.type
_entity_poly.pdbx_seq_one_letter_code
_entity_poly.pdbx_strand_id
1 'polypeptide(L)'
;MARRRWTEEKRITREAVTWIHLLLQERGPMSTREIIDALEAEGRPVRVHELQRALRRAEHVHPVDEREGPRGKITVWAWEIRD
;
A
#
# COMPACT_ATOMS: atom_id res chain seq x y z
N MET A 1 22.56 0.32 -19.17
CA MET A 1 21.15 -0.09 -19.02
C MET A 1 20.57 0.06 -17.60
N ALA A 2 21.16 0.85 -16.69
CA ALA A 2 20.66 0.99 -15.31
C ALA A 2 19.57 2.08 -15.13
N ARG A 3 19.62 3.15 -15.94
CA ARG A 3 18.73 4.31 -15.78
C ARG A 3 17.24 3.99 -15.98
N ARG A 4 16.91 3.15 -16.97
CA ARG A 4 15.51 2.75 -17.27
C ARG A 4 14.87 1.92 -16.15
N ARG A 5 15.62 1.00 -15.55
CA ARG A 5 15.11 0.14 -14.47
C ARG A 5 14.73 0.96 -13.23
N TRP A 6 15.56 1.93 -12.88
CA TRP A 6 15.31 2.81 -11.74
C TRP A 6 14.10 3.74 -11.95
N THR A 7 13.91 4.25 -13.16
CA THR A 7 12.72 5.04 -13.48
C THR A 7 11.44 4.21 -13.42
N GLU A 8 11.49 2.96 -13.85
CA GLU A 8 10.33 2.07 -13.81
C GLU A 8 9.96 1.69 -12.37
N GLU A 9 10.94 1.35 -11.55
CA GLU A 9 10.73 1.06 -10.13
C GLU A 9 10.16 2.26 -9.35
N LYS A 10 10.61 3.48 -9.69
CA LYS A 10 10.03 4.71 -9.15
C LYS A 10 8.59 4.93 -9.61
N ARG A 11 8.30 4.68 -10.90
CA ARG A 11 6.96 4.79 -11.46
C ARG A 11 5.99 3.83 -10.76
N ILE A 12 6.35 2.55 -10.68
CA ILE A 12 5.58 1.51 -9.98
C ILE A 12 5.33 1.93 -8.53
N THR A 13 6.35 2.41 -7.82
CA THR A 13 6.16 2.81 -6.42
C THR A 13 5.21 4.00 -6.31
N ARG A 14 5.33 5.01 -7.18
CA ARG A 14 4.45 6.18 -7.16
C ARG A 14 3.01 5.82 -7.48
N GLU A 15 2.78 4.96 -8.47
CA GLU A 15 1.44 4.46 -8.81
C GLU A 15 0.83 3.70 -7.64
N ALA A 16 1.59 2.79 -7.01
CA ALA A 16 1.14 2.06 -5.83
C ALA A 16 0.78 3.00 -4.67
N VAL A 17 1.57 4.05 -4.39
CA VAL A 17 1.23 5.05 -3.36
C VAL A 17 -0.12 5.71 -3.67
N THR A 18 -0.33 6.16 -4.91
CA THR A 18 -1.59 6.79 -5.32
C THR A 18 -2.77 5.85 -5.13
N TRP A 19 -2.65 4.58 -5.54
CA TRP A 19 -3.73 3.61 -5.41
C TRP A 19 -4.05 3.29 -3.95
N ILE A 20 -3.03 3.13 -3.09
CA ILE A 20 -3.24 2.90 -1.66
C ILE A 20 -3.97 4.08 -1.02
N HIS A 21 -3.61 5.32 -1.37
CA HIS A 21 -4.29 6.51 -0.88
C HIS A 21 -5.78 6.48 -1.20
N LEU A 22 -6.11 6.37 -2.49
CA LEU A 22 -7.51 6.37 -2.93
C LEU A 22 -8.29 5.22 -2.30
N LEU A 23 -7.69 4.03 -2.26
CA LEU A 23 -8.33 2.85 -1.68
C LEU A 23 -8.66 3.02 -0.20
N LEU A 24 -7.70 3.48 0.61
CA LEU A 24 -7.90 3.66 2.04
C LEU A 24 -8.83 4.85 2.35
N GLN A 25 -8.83 5.87 1.51
CA GLN A 25 -9.75 7.00 1.61
C GLN A 25 -11.20 6.57 1.31
N GLU A 26 -11.40 5.70 0.32
CA GLU A 26 -12.74 5.23 -0.10
C GLU A 26 -13.28 4.10 0.80
N ARG A 27 -12.43 3.14 1.18
CA ARG A 27 -12.84 1.91 1.87
C ARG A 27 -12.49 1.87 3.35
N GLY A 28 -11.72 2.85 3.83
CA GLY A 28 -11.28 2.92 5.21
C GLY A 28 -10.08 2.01 5.53
N PRO A 29 -9.81 1.79 6.83
CA PRO A 29 -8.61 1.08 7.26
C PRO A 29 -8.56 -0.39 6.80
N MET A 30 -7.42 -0.81 6.27
CA MET A 30 -7.21 -2.16 5.72
C MET A 30 -5.83 -2.71 6.06
N SER A 31 -5.74 -4.03 6.21
CA SER A 31 -4.48 -4.75 6.30
C SER A 31 -3.76 -4.83 4.96
N THR A 32 -2.46 -5.13 4.99
CA THR A 32 -1.67 -5.33 3.75
C THR A 32 -2.29 -6.36 2.80
N ARG A 33 -2.90 -7.44 3.32
CA ARG A 33 -3.52 -8.46 2.48
C ARG A 33 -4.82 -7.97 1.85
N GLU A 34 -5.68 -7.32 2.64
CA GLU A 34 -6.92 -6.72 2.13
C GLU A 34 -6.64 -5.67 1.06
N ILE A 35 -5.56 -4.88 1.20
CA ILE A 35 -5.12 -3.93 0.17
C ILE A 35 -4.73 -4.67 -1.12
N ILE A 36 -3.94 -5.74 -1.04
CA ILE A 36 -3.55 -6.52 -2.23
C ILE A 36 -4.78 -7.08 -2.92
N ASP A 37 -5.66 -7.75 -2.17
CA ASP A 37 -6.84 -8.40 -2.70
C ASP A 37 -7.78 -7.37 -3.37
N ALA A 38 -7.94 -6.19 -2.76
CA ALA A 38 -8.74 -5.11 -3.32
C ALA A 38 -8.13 -4.51 -4.60
N LEU A 39 -6.82 -4.28 -4.63
CA LEU A 39 -6.14 -3.77 -5.82
C LEU A 39 -6.13 -4.79 -6.97
N GLU A 40 -5.97 -6.07 -6.67
CA GLU A 40 -6.07 -7.14 -7.65
C GLU A 40 -7.48 -7.23 -8.26
N ALA A 41 -8.52 -7.12 -7.43
CA ALA A 41 -9.91 -7.07 -7.90
C ALA A 41 -10.20 -5.85 -8.81
N GLU A 42 -9.47 -4.75 -8.66
CA GLU A 42 -9.54 -3.56 -9.53
C GLU A 42 -8.65 -3.65 -10.78
N GLY A 43 -7.97 -4.79 -11.02
CA GLY A 43 -7.04 -4.96 -12.13
C GLY A 43 -5.72 -4.21 -11.98
N ARG A 44 -5.34 -3.88 -10.74
CA ARG A 44 -4.12 -3.14 -10.37
C ARG A 44 -3.20 -4.01 -9.50
N PRO A 45 -2.71 -5.16 -9.98
CA PRO A 45 -1.93 -6.07 -9.14
C PRO A 45 -0.62 -5.41 -8.67
N VAL A 46 -0.37 -5.46 -7.37
CA VAL A 46 0.86 -4.96 -6.73
C VAL A 46 1.51 -6.08 -5.94
N ARG A 47 2.82 -6.27 -6.12
CA ARG A 47 3.56 -7.28 -5.35
C ARG A 47 3.73 -6.81 -3.90
N VAL A 48 3.77 -7.75 -2.95
CA VAL A 48 3.93 -7.45 -1.51
C VAL A 48 5.09 -6.47 -1.24
N HIS A 49 6.25 -6.64 -1.88
CA HIS A 49 7.40 -5.77 -1.65
C HIS A 49 7.24 -4.37 -2.25
N GLU A 50 6.48 -4.22 -3.34
CA GLU A 50 6.12 -2.93 -3.94
C GLU A 50 5.14 -2.20 -3.03
N LEU A 51 4.12 -2.91 -2.53
CA LEU A 51 3.15 -2.40 -1.57
C LEU A 51 3.84 -1.95 -0.28
N GLN A 52 4.67 -2.78 0.32
CA GLN A 52 5.42 -2.42 1.54
C GLN A 52 6.30 -1.19 1.33
N ARG A 53 6.92 -1.06 0.15
CA ARG A 53 7.72 0.12 -0.18
C ARG A 53 6.85 1.36 -0.37
N ALA A 54 5.69 1.21 -1.00
CA ALA A 54 4.73 2.29 -1.18
C ALA A 54 4.17 2.76 0.17
N LEU A 55 3.76 1.85 1.05
CA LEU A 55 3.32 2.18 2.42
C LEU A 55 4.38 2.97 3.20
N ARG A 56 5.66 2.60 3.10
CA ARG A 56 6.77 3.37 3.72
C ARG A 56 6.97 4.76 3.14
N ARG A 57 6.44 5.06 1.95
CA ARG A 57 6.58 6.34 1.24
C ARG A 57 5.29 7.15 1.21
N ALA A 58 4.18 6.58 1.64
CA ALA A 58 2.88 7.21 1.64
C ALA A 58 2.79 8.13 2.87
N GLU A 59 2.80 9.45 2.63
CA GLU A 59 2.91 10.47 3.67
C GLU A 59 1.69 10.51 4.60
N HIS A 60 0.49 10.21 4.09
CA HIS A 60 -0.76 10.24 4.85
C HIS A 60 -1.32 8.85 5.15
N VAL A 61 -0.52 7.80 5.00
CA VAL A 61 -0.92 6.42 5.33
C VAL A 61 -0.12 5.93 6.51
N HIS A 62 -0.83 5.54 7.57
CA HIS A 62 -0.22 5.20 8.84
C HIS A 62 -0.79 3.88 9.39
N PRO A 63 0.02 3.12 10.15
CA PRO A 63 -0.51 1.99 10.89
C PRO A 63 -1.42 2.51 12.01
N VAL A 64 -2.63 1.97 12.11
CA VAL A 64 -3.63 2.38 13.12
C VAL A 64 -4.02 1.26 14.08
N ASP A 65 -3.75 0.01 13.72
CA ASP A 65 -4.09 -1.15 14.53
C ASP A 65 -3.17 -2.35 14.20
N GLU A 66 -3.08 -3.29 15.13
CA GLU A 66 -2.41 -4.59 14.96
C GLU A 66 -3.36 -5.72 15.35
N ARG A 67 -3.58 -6.66 14.42
CA ARG A 67 -4.44 -7.82 14.64
C ARG A 67 -3.62 -9.10 14.70
N GLU A 68 -4.07 -10.08 15.47
CA GLU A 68 -3.49 -11.42 15.42
C GLU A 68 -3.95 -12.15 14.16
N GLY A 69 -2.99 -12.69 13.41
CA GLY A 69 -3.23 -13.51 12.24
C GLY A 69 -2.60 -14.89 12.36
N PRO A 70 -2.92 -15.81 11.43
CA PRO A 70 -2.44 -17.20 11.48
C PRO A 70 -0.91 -17.37 11.43
N ARG A 71 -0.19 -16.33 10.98
CA ARG A 71 1.27 -16.31 10.83
C ARG A 71 1.94 -15.22 11.68
N GLY A 72 1.22 -14.67 12.66
CA GLY A 72 1.67 -13.57 13.50
C GLY A 72 0.86 -12.29 13.29
N LYS A 73 1.40 -11.18 13.78
CA LYS A 73 0.73 -9.87 13.76
C LYS A 73 0.50 -9.36 12.34
N ILE A 74 -0.66 -8.75 12.13
CA ILE A 74 -1.09 -8.11 10.89
C ILE A 74 -1.33 -6.63 11.19
N THR A 75 -0.58 -5.76 10.52
CA THR A 75 -0.78 -4.31 10.62
C THR A 75 -1.95 -3.86 9.77
N VAL A 76 -2.81 -3.03 10.33
CA VAL A 76 -3.90 -2.33 9.65
C VAL A 76 -3.47 -0.89 9.39
N TRP A 77 -3.70 -0.43 8.17
CA TRP A 77 -3.29 0.88 7.67
C TRP A 77 -4.52 1.73 7.40
N ALA A 78 -4.47 3.01 7.75
CA ALA A 78 -5.50 3.98 7.42
C ALA A 78 -4.89 5.20 6.74
N TRP A 79 -5.74 5.90 5.99
CA TRP A 79 -5.45 7.24 5.52
C TRP A 79 -5.87 8.27 6.58
N GLU A 80 -4.99 9.22 6.88
CA GLU A 80 -5.25 10.32 7.82
C GLU A 80 -4.51 11.58 7.35
N ILE A 81 -5.22 12.71 7.24
CA ILE A 81 -4.58 14.02 7.12
C ILE A 81 -4.22 14.46 8.53
N ARG A 82 -2.93 14.60 8.80
CA ARG A 82 -2.45 15.31 9.98
C ARG A 82 -2.38 16.79 9.63
N ASP A 83 -3.24 17.59 10.26
CA ASP A 83 -3.23 19.06 10.19
C ASP A 83 -1.91 19.65 10.74
#